data_AF-A0A0G2AQW0-F1
#
_entry.id   AF-A0A0G2AQW0-F1
#
_cell.length_a   1.000
_cell.length_b   1.000
_cell.length_c   1.000
_cell.angle_alpha   90.00
_cell.angle_beta   90.00
_cell.angle_gamma   90.00
#
_symmetry.space_group_name_H-M   'P 1'
#
loop_
_entity.id
_entity.type
_entity.pdbx_description
1 polymer ?
#
loop_
_entity_poly.entity_id
_entity_poly.type
_entity_poly.pdbx_seq_one_letter_code
_entity_poly.pdbx_strand_id
1 'polypeptide(L)'
;MFSKTWLVVFVVPVLLQGMFAYRDDFFTPTDVLFRQTYGLPFLYHGGMWSDVFLFAPLMAYIIDTHGGTWEWKLLFIALAFGLAASYAMHMYLYVPGGMKIPEAHTHDGMLTTAGWIHLFYMTAGIAVLVLFYLAPSIHSPAEVWTVSGLLFLHFVIGTHVPFKIWVAIRNPIWYPTGPIVDLPTAFTLGGLAAALIGLSLWATR
;
A
#
# COMPACT_ATOMS: atom_id res chain seq x y z
N MET A 1 -24.94 2.73 -2.92
CA MET A 1 -25.05 3.67 -1.79
C MET A 1 -23.81 3.42 -0.99
N PHE A 2 -22.80 4.30 -1.06
CA PHE A 2 -21.45 3.99 -0.58
C PHE A 2 -21.48 3.41 0.85
N SER A 3 -21.23 2.11 0.98
CA SER A 3 -21.29 1.41 2.25
C SER A 3 -20.14 1.87 3.14
N LYS A 4 -20.49 2.59 4.21
CA LYS A 4 -19.55 3.01 5.27
C LYS A 4 -18.83 1.81 5.91
N THR A 5 -19.41 0.61 5.83
CA THR A 5 -18.85 -0.61 6.39
C THR A 5 -17.49 -0.95 5.78
N TRP A 6 -17.38 -0.95 4.45
CA TRP A 6 -16.11 -1.31 3.80
C TRP A 6 -15.03 -0.28 4.04
N LEU A 7 -15.39 1.01 4.09
CA LEU A 7 -14.45 2.05 4.47
C LEU A 7 -13.86 1.80 5.87
N VAL A 8 -14.71 1.45 6.85
CA VAL A 8 -14.25 1.11 8.20
C VAL A 8 -13.34 -0.12 8.18
N VAL A 9 -13.68 -1.16 7.40
CA VAL A 9 -12.87 -2.38 7.27
C VAL A 9 -11.45 -2.08 6.78
N PHE A 10 -11.26 -1.12 5.87
CA PHE A 10 -9.93 -0.76 5.37
C PHE A 10 -9.21 0.31 6.20
N VAL A 11 -9.94 1.23 6.86
CA VAL A 11 -9.32 2.28 7.69
C VAL A 11 -8.86 1.75 9.04
N VAL A 12 -9.63 0.88 9.70
CA VAL A 12 -9.29 0.36 11.04
C VAL A 12 -7.93 -0.34 11.08
N PRO A 13 -7.56 -1.22 10.12
CA PRO A 13 -6.22 -1.80 10.08
C PRO A 13 -5.10 -0.76 10.03
N VAL A 14 -5.28 0.36 9.32
CA VAL A 14 -4.27 1.43 9.25
C VAL A 14 -4.13 2.13 10.60
N LEU A 15 -5.25 2.38 11.30
CA LEU A 15 -5.22 2.95 12.65
C LEU A 15 -4.52 2.00 13.64
N LEU A 16 -4.78 0.69 13.54
CA LEU A 16 -4.10 -0.31 14.36
C LEU A 16 -2.59 -0.31 14.08
N GLN A 17 -2.17 -0.21 12.82
CA GLN A 17 -0.75 -0.08 12.47
C GLN A 17 -0.11 1.15 13.14
N GLY A 18 -0.80 2.29 13.15
CA GLY A 18 -0.33 3.49 13.86
C GLY A 18 -0.22 3.30 15.37
N MET A 19 -1.19 2.59 16.00
CA MET A 19 -1.13 2.26 17.43
C MET A 19 0.06 1.36 17.77
N PHE A 20 0.34 0.34 16.95
CA PHE A 20 1.49 -0.54 17.15
C PHE A 20 2.81 0.18 16.84
N ALA A 21 2.84 1.06 15.86
CA ALA A 21 3.99 1.92 15.59
C ALA A 21 4.31 2.85 16.78
N TYR A 22 3.28 3.37 17.45
CA TYR A 22 3.45 4.15 18.68
C TYR A 22 4.01 3.31 19.83
N ARG A 23 3.51 2.08 19.99
CA ARG A 23 4.02 1.15 21.00
C ARG A 23 5.48 0.72 20.76
N ASP A 24 5.90 0.63 19.50
CA ASP A 24 7.26 0.21 19.11
C ASP A 24 8.26 1.38 18.98
N ASP A 25 7.88 2.61 19.39
CA ASP A 25 8.70 3.83 19.29
C ASP A 25 9.06 4.24 17.84
N PHE A 26 8.14 4.02 16.90
CA PHE A 26 8.28 4.37 15.48
C PHE A 26 7.20 5.34 14.97
N PHE A 27 6.41 5.96 15.85
CA PHE A 27 5.31 6.80 15.41
C PHE A 27 5.76 8.20 14.97
N THR A 28 6.55 8.87 15.81
CA THR A 28 7.07 10.22 15.53
C THR A 28 8.58 10.21 15.25
N PRO A 29 9.14 11.27 14.64
CA PRO A 29 10.58 11.42 14.51
C PRO A 29 11.33 11.37 15.85
N THR A 30 10.73 11.90 16.92
CA THR A 30 11.34 11.89 18.26
C THR A 30 11.48 10.47 18.80
N ASP A 31 10.45 9.65 18.63
CA ASP A 31 10.45 8.25 19.09
C ASP A 31 11.55 7.45 18.36
N VAL A 32 11.62 7.62 17.03
CA VAL A 32 12.65 7.00 16.19
C VAL A 32 14.05 7.40 16.66
N LEU A 33 14.29 8.69 16.90
CA LEU A 33 15.59 9.19 17.35
C LEU A 33 15.95 8.76 18.78
N PHE A 34 14.97 8.47 19.62
CA PHE A 34 15.20 7.91 20.95
C PHE A 34 15.66 6.45 20.86
N ARG A 35 15.12 5.69 19.91
CA ARG A 35 15.43 4.27 19.72
C ARG A 35 16.70 4.04 18.90
N GLN A 36 16.97 4.86 17.89
CA GLN A 36 18.04 4.67 16.91
C GLN A 36 18.44 5.97 16.19
N THR A 37 19.49 5.92 15.37
CA THR A 37 20.04 7.13 14.72
C THR A 37 19.14 7.72 13.64
N TYR A 38 18.39 6.89 12.91
CA TYR A 38 17.52 7.31 11.81
C TYR A 38 16.45 6.24 11.52
N GLY A 39 15.39 6.62 10.81
CA GLY A 39 14.32 5.74 10.37
C GLY A 39 13.16 6.50 9.74
N LEU A 40 12.20 5.80 9.15
CA LEU A 40 10.97 6.41 8.66
C LEU A 40 9.87 6.31 9.74
N PRO A 41 9.53 7.42 10.42
CA PRO A 41 8.43 7.43 11.37
C PRO A 41 7.08 7.27 10.65
N PHE A 42 6.14 6.58 11.30
CA PHE A 42 4.80 6.29 10.77
C PHE A 42 4.06 7.55 10.30
N LEU A 43 4.16 8.66 11.05
CA LEU A 43 3.54 9.93 10.67
C LEU A 43 4.03 10.50 9.33
N TYR A 44 5.23 10.14 8.89
CA TYR A 44 5.79 10.56 7.60
C TYR A 44 5.72 9.44 6.54
N HIS A 45 5.09 8.31 6.87
CA HIS A 45 4.91 7.20 5.97
C HIS A 45 3.78 7.50 4.97
N GLY A 46 4.13 8.15 3.85
CA GLY A 46 3.17 8.56 2.80
C GLY A 46 2.19 7.48 2.37
N GLY A 47 2.65 6.22 2.26
CA GLY A 47 1.81 5.06 1.93
C GLY A 47 0.60 4.92 2.86
N MET A 48 0.77 5.10 4.17
CA MET A 48 -0.30 4.93 5.16
C MET A 48 -1.36 6.02 5.06
N TRP A 49 -0.95 7.24 4.72
CA TRP A 49 -1.90 8.32 4.51
C TRP A 49 -2.65 8.16 3.19
N SER A 50 -1.95 7.73 2.13
CA SER A 50 -2.64 7.35 0.89
C SER A 50 -3.52 6.12 1.06
N ASP A 51 -3.25 5.26 2.02
CA ASP A 51 -4.15 4.17 2.38
C ASP A 51 -5.47 4.71 2.90
N VAL A 52 -5.42 5.59 3.90
CA VAL A 52 -6.64 6.16 4.52
C VAL A 52 -7.44 7.02 3.53
N PHE A 53 -6.78 7.90 2.79
CA PHE A 53 -7.48 8.94 2.01
C PHE A 53 -7.77 8.55 0.56
N LEU A 54 -7.08 7.54 0.03
CA LEU A 54 -7.20 7.16 -1.39
C LEU A 54 -7.53 5.68 -1.55
N PHE A 55 -6.73 4.77 -0.99
CA PHE A 55 -6.90 3.33 -1.21
C PHE A 55 -8.14 2.76 -0.52
N ALA A 56 -8.35 3.04 0.76
CA ALA A 56 -9.50 2.53 1.52
C ALA A 56 -10.85 2.99 0.92
N PRO A 57 -11.05 4.28 0.55
CA PRO A 57 -12.24 4.70 -0.19
C PRO A 57 -12.38 3.99 -1.55
N LEU A 58 -11.27 3.80 -2.28
CA LEU A 58 -11.27 3.11 -3.57
C LEU A 58 -11.69 1.65 -3.43
N MET A 59 -11.14 0.91 -2.46
CA MET A 59 -11.51 -0.48 -2.19
C MET A 59 -12.97 -0.58 -1.76
N ALA A 60 -13.43 0.31 -0.88
CA ALA A 60 -14.82 0.36 -0.45
C ALA A 60 -15.77 0.62 -1.63
N TYR A 61 -15.41 1.53 -2.54
CA TYR A 61 -16.18 1.81 -3.76
C TYR A 61 -16.28 0.57 -4.67
N ILE A 62 -15.14 -0.10 -4.92
CA ILE A 62 -15.10 -1.30 -5.77
C ILE A 62 -15.97 -2.41 -5.19
N ILE A 63 -15.86 -2.68 -3.88
CA ILE A 63 -16.65 -3.74 -3.24
C ILE A 63 -18.14 -3.38 -3.20
N ASP A 64 -18.51 -2.12 -2.91
CA ASP A 64 -19.92 -1.69 -2.91
C ASP A 64 -20.57 -1.83 -4.28
N THR A 65 -19.81 -1.55 -5.34
CA THR A 65 -20.32 -1.53 -6.73
C THR A 65 -20.30 -2.91 -7.37
N HIS A 66 -19.23 -3.69 -7.17
CA HIS A 66 -18.98 -4.94 -7.88
C HIS A 66 -18.96 -6.18 -6.98
N GLY A 67 -18.83 -6.02 -5.66
CA GLY A 67 -18.63 -7.14 -4.74
C GLY A 67 -19.77 -8.16 -4.74
N GLY A 68 -20.99 -7.71 -5.04
CA GLY A 68 -22.18 -8.57 -5.13
C GLY A 68 -22.20 -9.52 -6.34
N THR A 69 -21.36 -9.29 -7.35
CA THR A 69 -21.30 -10.13 -8.56
C THR A 69 -20.18 -11.17 -8.51
N TRP A 70 -19.29 -11.10 -7.51
CA TRP A 70 -18.15 -11.99 -7.43
C TRP A 70 -18.54 -13.38 -6.93
N GLU A 71 -18.05 -14.41 -7.62
CA GLU A 71 -18.18 -15.78 -7.15
C GLU A 71 -17.24 -16.04 -5.97
N TRP A 72 -17.74 -16.74 -4.94
CA TRP A 72 -16.95 -17.15 -3.77
C TRP A 72 -15.66 -17.89 -4.15
N LYS A 73 -15.72 -18.73 -5.19
CA LYS A 73 -14.54 -19.45 -5.69
C LYS A 73 -13.45 -18.49 -6.17
N LEU A 74 -13.82 -17.48 -6.96
CA LEU A 74 -12.90 -16.46 -7.45
C LEU A 74 -12.35 -15.62 -6.29
N LEU A 75 -13.19 -15.29 -5.30
CA LEU A 75 -12.75 -14.58 -4.10
C LEU A 75 -11.66 -15.33 -3.35
N PHE A 76 -11.81 -16.64 -3.11
CA PHE A 76 -10.79 -17.43 -2.43
C PHE A 76 -9.48 -17.54 -3.24
N ILE A 77 -9.58 -17.68 -4.57
CA ILE A 77 -8.40 -17.68 -5.45
C ILE A 77 -7.69 -16.33 -5.37
N ALA A 78 -8.43 -15.22 -5.46
CA ALA A 78 -7.89 -13.88 -5.38
C ALA A 78 -7.24 -13.60 -4.01
N LEU A 79 -7.83 -14.08 -2.91
CA LEU A 79 -7.24 -14.00 -1.57
C LEU A 79 -5.95 -14.81 -1.44
N ALA A 80 -5.93 -16.04 -1.98
CA ALA A 80 -4.72 -16.87 -1.96
C ALA A 80 -3.58 -16.22 -2.77
N PHE A 81 -3.91 -15.70 -3.95
CA PHE A 81 -2.96 -14.93 -4.77
C PHE A 81 -2.49 -13.66 -4.05
N GLY A 82 -3.41 -12.89 -3.49
CA GLY A 82 -3.12 -11.67 -2.74
C GLY A 82 -2.21 -11.95 -1.54
N LEU A 83 -2.43 -13.06 -0.83
CA LEU A 83 -1.59 -13.46 0.30
C LEU A 83 -0.18 -13.81 -0.16
N ALA A 84 -0.06 -14.61 -1.22
CA ALA A 84 1.23 -15.00 -1.78
C ALA A 84 2.02 -13.76 -2.27
N ALA A 85 1.36 -12.86 -3.00
CA ALA A 85 1.96 -11.62 -3.49
C ALA A 85 2.36 -10.69 -2.32
N SER A 86 1.46 -10.46 -1.37
CA SER A 86 1.73 -9.61 -0.20
C SER A 86 2.88 -10.19 0.63
N TYR A 87 2.86 -11.48 0.94
CA TYR A 87 3.94 -12.14 1.67
C TYR A 87 5.28 -12.02 0.95
N ALA A 88 5.32 -12.26 -0.36
CA ALA A 88 6.53 -12.09 -1.15
C ALA A 88 7.07 -10.65 -1.10
N MET A 89 6.22 -9.64 -1.26
CA MET A 89 6.64 -8.24 -1.12
C MET A 89 7.21 -7.95 0.27
N HIS A 90 6.55 -8.43 1.32
CA HIS A 90 7.01 -8.20 2.69
C HIS A 90 8.36 -8.85 2.96
N MET A 91 8.55 -10.11 2.54
CA MET A 91 9.78 -10.85 2.82
C MET A 91 10.96 -10.44 1.93
N TYR A 92 10.72 -10.12 0.66
CA TYR A 92 11.79 -9.86 -0.30
C TYR A 92 12.05 -8.38 -0.57
N LEU A 93 11.11 -7.49 -0.25
CA LEU A 93 11.28 -6.05 -0.43
C LEU A 93 11.28 -5.32 0.92
N TYR A 94 10.26 -5.54 1.75
CA TYR A 94 10.09 -4.70 2.95
C TYR A 94 11.11 -5.06 4.01
N VAL A 95 11.24 -6.34 4.41
CA VAL A 95 12.21 -6.76 5.43
C VAL A 95 13.65 -6.35 5.05
N PRO A 96 14.15 -6.63 3.82
CA PRO A 96 15.48 -6.14 3.41
C PRO A 96 15.59 -4.61 3.35
N GLY A 97 14.49 -3.92 3.03
CA GLY A 97 14.41 -2.46 3.05
C GLY A 97 14.50 -1.89 4.47
N GLY A 98 13.76 -2.47 5.41
CA GLY A 98 13.75 -2.12 6.83
C GLY A 98 15.09 -2.35 7.53
N MET A 99 15.94 -3.25 7.04
CA MET A 99 17.33 -3.33 7.52
C MET A 99 18.18 -2.13 7.12
N LYS A 100 17.84 -1.45 6.01
CA LYS A 100 18.59 -0.29 5.51
C LYS A 100 18.03 1.01 6.07
N ILE A 101 16.71 1.15 6.04
CA ILE A 101 15.94 2.28 6.56
C ILE A 101 14.84 1.68 7.44
N PRO A 102 15.09 1.51 8.74
CA PRO A 102 14.12 0.99 9.68
C PRO A 102 12.84 1.84 9.66
N GLU A 103 11.69 1.19 9.72
CA GLU A 103 10.39 1.85 9.73
C GLU A 103 9.35 1.03 10.49
N ALA A 104 8.17 1.61 10.71
CA ALA A 104 7.14 1.05 11.58
C ALA A 104 6.70 -0.39 11.23
N HIS A 105 6.74 -0.79 9.95
CA HIS A 105 6.35 -2.13 9.51
C HIS A 105 7.52 -3.12 9.52
N THR A 106 8.74 -2.62 9.32
CA THR A 106 9.95 -3.42 9.21
C THR A 106 11.16 -2.75 9.84
N HIS A 107 11.74 -3.41 10.85
CA HIS A 107 13.01 -3.04 11.45
C HIS A 107 13.64 -4.29 12.10
N ASP A 108 14.90 -4.20 12.49
CA ASP A 108 15.65 -5.30 13.14
C ASP A 108 15.67 -6.62 12.33
N GLY A 109 15.54 -6.53 11.00
CA GLY A 109 15.53 -7.68 10.09
C GLY A 109 14.25 -8.51 10.12
N MET A 110 13.14 -7.98 10.65
CA MET A 110 11.88 -8.70 10.78
C MET A 110 10.65 -7.83 10.51
N LEU A 111 9.50 -8.48 10.31
CA LEU A 111 8.20 -7.81 10.33
C LEU A 111 7.82 -7.47 11.78
N THR A 112 7.41 -6.23 12.01
CA THR A 112 6.80 -5.80 13.27
C THR A 112 5.35 -6.25 13.36
N THR A 113 4.68 -5.96 14.48
CA THR A 113 3.23 -6.20 14.60
C THR A 113 2.46 -5.36 13.56
N ALA A 114 2.85 -4.11 13.34
CA ALA A 114 2.26 -3.27 12.30
C ALA A 114 2.50 -3.88 10.90
N GLY A 115 3.69 -4.41 10.64
CA GLY A 115 4.01 -5.08 9.37
C GLY A 115 3.16 -6.32 9.10
N TRP A 116 2.86 -7.13 10.12
CA TRP A 116 1.93 -8.25 9.95
C TRP A 116 0.50 -7.79 9.65
N ILE A 117 0.03 -6.72 10.29
CA ILE A 117 -1.29 -6.14 9.99
C ILE A 117 -1.32 -5.62 8.56
N HIS A 118 -0.27 -4.89 8.14
CA HIS A 118 -0.12 -4.39 6.78
C HIS A 118 -0.14 -5.52 5.75
N LEU A 119 0.50 -6.65 6.03
CA LEU A 119 0.51 -7.82 5.14
C LEU A 119 -0.90 -8.34 4.85
N PHE A 120 -1.72 -8.52 5.88
CA PHE A 120 -3.11 -8.97 5.71
C PHE A 120 -4.01 -7.90 5.09
N TYR A 121 -3.79 -6.63 5.45
CA TYR A 121 -4.46 -5.50 4.82
C TYR A 121 -4.19 -5.45 3.30
N MET A 122 -2.92 -5.56 2.89
CA MET A 122 -2.51 -5.62 1.49
C MET A 122 -3.05 -6.86 0.78
N THR A 123 -3.15 -8.00 1.47
CA THR A 123 -3.76 -9.21 0.93
C THR A 123 -5.20 -8.95 0.49
N ALA A 124 -6.00 -8.30 1.33
CA ALA A 124 -7.37 -7.94 1.01
C ALA A 124 -7.44 -6.93 -0.15
N GLY A 125 -6.60 -5.90 -0.13
CA GLY A 125 -6.52 -4.90 -1.20
C GLY A 125 -6.16 -5.51 -2.56
N ILE A 126 -5.13 -6.37 -2.61
CA ILE A 126 -4.72 -7.06 -3.84
C ILE A 126 -5.84 -7.98 -4.34
N ALA A 127 -6.52 -8.72 -3.46
CA ALA A 127 -7.62 -9.59 -3.84
C ALA A 127 -8.78 -8.82 -4.48
N VAL A 128 -9.15 -7.67 -3.90
CA VAL A 128 -10.18 -6.78 -4.46
C VAL A 128 -9.78 -6.27 -5.85
N LEU A 129 -8.53 -5.86 -6.02
CA LEU A 129 -8.03 -5.40 -7.33
C LEU A 129 -7.99 -6.52 -8.36
N VAL A 130 -7.57 -7.73 -7.97
CA VAL A 130 -7.58 -8.91 -8.85
C VAL A 130 -9.00 -9.20 -9.33
N LEU A 131 -9.98 -9.19 -8.41
CA LEU A 131 -11.39 -9.40 -8.78
C LEU A 131 -11.90 -8.27 -9.67
N PHE A 132 -11.57 -7.02 -9.37
CA PHE A 132 -11.98 -5.88 -10.19
C PHE A 132 -11.49 -5.98 -11.65
N TYR A 133 -10.25 -6.40 -11.88
CA TYR A 133 -9.71 -6.46 -13.25
C TYR A 133 -9.97 -7.79 -13.97
N LEU A 134 -10.13 -8.90 -13.25
CA LEU A 134 -10.15 -10.24 -13.84
C LEU A 134 -11.46 -11.01 -13.64
N ALA A 135 -12.30 -10.63 -12.69
CA ALA A 135 -13.60 -11.27 -12.56
C ALA A 135 -14.53 -10.84 -13.70
N PRO A 136 -15.44 -11.71 -14.16
CA PRO A 136 -16.46 -11.31 -15.12
C PRO A 136 -17.41 -10.27 -14.50
N SER A 137 -17.19 -8.99 -14.78
CA SER A 137 -18.07 -7.89 -14.40
C SER A 137 -18.15 -6.85 -15.51
N ILE A 138 -19.28 -6.15 -15.58
CA ILE A 138 -19.47 -5.08 -16.54
C ILE A 138 -18.86 -3.81 -15.94
N HIS A 139 -17.72 -3.40 -16.47
CA HIS A 139 -17.07 -2.15 -16.10
C HIS A 139 -17.22 -1.13 -17.24
N SER A 140 -17.49 0.12 -16.89
CA SER A 140 -17.35 1.17 -17.89
C SER A 140 -15.84 1.45 -18.13
N PRO A 141 -15.40 1.75 -19.35
CA PRO A 141 -14.00 2.10 -19.59
C PRO A 141 -13.51 3.26 -18.72
N ALA A 142 -14.36 4.26 -18.49
CA ALA A 142 -14.05 5.41 -17.64
C ALA A 142 -13.77 5.01 -16.18
N GLU A 143 -14.53 4.06 -15.64
CA GLU A 143 -14.32 3.53 -14.29
C GLU A 143 -12.97 2.82 -14.19
N VAL A 144 -12.68 1.91 -15.12
CA VAL A 144 -11.41 1.16 -15.15
C VAL A 144 -10.21 2.11 -15.18
N TRP A 145 -10.23 3.10 -16.07
CA TRP A 145 -9.16 4.10 -16.15
C TRP A 145 -9.05 4.98 -14.90
N THR A 146 -10.17 5.33 -14.28
CA THR A 146 -10.17 6.10 -13.02
C THR A 146 -9.53 5.28 -11.90
N VAL A 147 -9.95 4.01 -11.72
CA VAL A 147 -9.38 3.10 -10.72
C VAL A 147 -7.88 2.91 -10.96
N SER A 148 -7.44 2.69 -12.20
CA SER A 148 -6.02 2.59 -12.54
C SER A 148 -5.24 3.86 -12.21
N GLY A 149 -5.77 5.03 -12.56
CA GLY A 149 -5.13 6.31 -12.29
C GLY A 149 -4.97 6.59 -10.80
N LEU A 150 -6.01 6.34 -10.01
CA LEU A 150 -5.97 6.49 -8.55
C LEU A 150 -5.01 5.47 -7.92
N LEU A 151 -4.97 4.23 -8.41
CA LEU A 151 -4.03 3.22 -7.94
C LEU A 151 -2.58 3.60 -8.28
N PHE A 152 -2.32 4.08 -9.48
CA PHE A 152 -0.99 4.57 -9.85
C PHE A 152 -0.55 5.74 -8.96
N LEU A 153 -1.44 6.70 -8.70
CA LEU A 153 -1.18 7.81 -7.78
C LEU A 153 -0.87 7.31 -6.36
N HIS A 154 -1.64 6.34 -5.85
CA HIS A 154 -1.38 5.71 -4.56
C HIS A 154 0.04 5.13 -4.50
N PHE A 155 0.47 4.38 -5.52
CA PHE A 155 1.82 3.80 -5.56
C PHE A 155 2.94 4.85 -5.69
N VAL A 156 2.72 5.97 -6.40
CA VAL A 156 3.67 7.09 -6.41
C VAL A 156 3.87 7.66 -5.00
N ILE A 157 2.78 7.78 -4.22
CA ILE A 157 2.85 8.23 -2.83
C ILE A 157 3.48 7.16 -1.93
N GLY A 158 3.07 5.89 -2.08
CA GLY A 158 3.54 4.75 -1.29
C GLY A 158 5.00 4.38 -1.52
N THR A 159 5.56 4.66 -2.69
CA THR A 159 7.00 4.57 -2.96
C THR A 159 7.79 5.77 -2.44
N HIS A 160 7.12 6.67 -1.71
CA HIS A 160 7.67 7.84 -1.04
C HIS A 160 8.31 8.86 -1.99
N VAL A 161 7.98 8.89 -3.28
CA VAL A 161 8.57 9.88 -4.22
C VAL A 161 8.33 11.33 -3.74
N PRO A 162 7.09 11.75 -3.38
CA PRO A 162 6.86 13.10 -2.85
C PRO A 162 7.64 13.37 -1.55
N PHE A 163 7.71 12.35 -0.68
CA PHE A 163 8.44 12.46 0.58
C PHE A 163 9.95 12.60 0.36
N LYS A 164 10.54 11.85 -0.57
CA LYS A 164 11.97 11.95 -0.93
C LYS A 164 12.30 13.33 -1.53
N ILE A 165 11.39 13.93 -2.30
CA ILE A 165 11.53 15.33 -2.76
C ILE A 165 11.58 16.28 -1.55
N TRP A 166 10.66 16.12 -0.60
CA TRP A 166 10.64 16.94 0.62
C TRP A 166 11.91 16.75 1.46
N VAL A 167 12.39 15.51 1.63
CA VAL A 167 13.66 15.19 2.30
C VAL A 167 14.84 15.87 1.61
N ALA A 168 14.91 15.83 0.28
CA ALA A 168 15.99 16.48 -0.47
C ALA A 168 16.04 18.00 -0.25
N ILE A 169 14.88 18.63 -0.01
CA ILE A 169 14.78 20.08 0.25
C ILE A 169 15.05 20.41 1.72
N ARG A 170 14.54 19.61 2.67
CA ARG A 170 14.53 19.94 4.11
C ARG A 170 15.66 19.29 4.89
N ASN A 171 16.28 18.25 4.35
CA ASN A 171 17.37 17.49 4.95
C ASN A 171 17.14 17.13 6.44
N PRO A 172 16.04 16.44 6.77
CA PRO A 172 15.73 16.07 8.16
C PRO A 172 16.79 15.11 8.73
N ILE A 173 17.22 15.36 9.97
CA ILE A 173 18.26 14.56 10.63
C ILE A 173 17.87 13.09 10.87
N TRP A 174 16.58 12.79 10.90
CA TRP A 174 16.04 11.46 11.23
C TRP A 174 15.85 10.56 10.01
N TYR A 175 16.10 11.05 8.79
CA TYR A 175 15.96 10.24 7.57
C TYR A 175 17.21 10.36 6.69
N PRO A 176 17.80 9.25 6.21
CA PRO A 176 18.99 9.32 5.38
C PRO A 176 18.68 9.94 4.02
N THR A 177 19.55 10.83 3.56
CA THR A 177 19.44 11.37 2.19
C THR A 177 19.78 10.30 1.16
N GLY A 178 19.09 10.36 0.03
CA GLY A 178 19.25 9.40 -1.06
C GLY A 178 18.62 9.92 -2.36
N PRO A 179 18.75 9.18 -3.47
CA PRO A 179 18.12 9.59 -4.72
C PRO A 179 16.59 9.61 -4.58
N ILE A 180 15.95 10.60 -5.22
CA ILE A 180 14.48 10.73 -5.23
C ILE A 180 13.83 9.48 -5.87
N VAL A 181 14.43 8.98 -6.94
CA VAL A 181 14.04 7.73 -7.60
C VAL A 181 15.27 6.85 -7.68
N ASP A 182 15.22 5.72 -6.98
CA ASP A 182 16.19 4.64 -7.13
C ASP A 182 15.70 3.61 -8.14
N LEU A 183 16.58 2.69 -8.54
CA LEU A 183 16.27 1.65 -9.52
C LEU A 183 15.06 0.78 -9.09
N PRO A 184 14.95 0.32 -7.82
CA PRO A 184 13.73 -0.36 -7.35
C PRO A 184 12.46 0.47 -7.55
N THR A 185 12.46 1.74 -7.15
CA THR A 185 11.31 2.65 -7.31
C THR A 185 10.92 2.77 -8.78
N ALA A 186 11.88 2.96 -9.67
CA ALA A 186 11.63 3.07 -11.11
C ALA A 186 11.01 1.79 -11.68
N PHE A 187 11.54 0.61 -11.31
CA PHE A 187 10.98 -0.67 -11.75
C PHE A 187 9.57 -0.90 -11.20
N THR A 188 9.31 -0.58 -9.94
CA THR A 188 7.98 -0.68 -9.33
C THR A 188 6.98 0.20 -10.07
N LEU A 189 7.29 1.47 -10.29
CA LEU A 189 6.36 2.41 -10.95
C LEU A 189 6.17 2.07 -12.43
N GLY A 190 7.25 1.76 -13.15
CA GLY A 190 7.18 1.39 -14.57
C GLY A 190 6.45 0.07 -14.80
N GLY A 191 6.76 -0.96 -14.00
CA GLY A 191 6.11 -2.26 -14.04
C GLY A 191 4.63 -2.17 -13.69
N LEU A 192 4.28 -1.40 -12.65
CA LEU A 192 2.89 -1.14 -12.30
C LEU A 192 2.15 -0.40 -13.41
N ALA A 193 2.72 0.67 -13.97
CA ALA A 193 2.09 1.41 -15.07
C ALA A 193 1.78 0.49 -16.26
N ALA A 194 2.76 -0.34 -16.66
CA ALA A 194 2.57 -1.31 -17.74
C ALA A 194 1.48 -2.34 -17.40
N ALA A 195 1.48 -2.87 -16.17
CA ALA A 195 0.47 -3.82 -15.71
C ALA A 195 -0.93 -3.19 -15.70
N LEU A 196 -1.09 -1.98 -15.18
CA LEU A 196 -2.37 -1.28 -15.14
C LEU A 196 -2.88 -0.96 -16.56
N ILE A 197 -2.02 -0.51 -17.46
CA ILE A 197 -2.41 -0.31 -18.87
C ILE A 197 -2.87 -1.63 -19.49
N GLY A 198 -2.12 -2.71 -19.32
CA GLY A 198 -2.48 -4.02 -19.86
C GLY A 198 -3.80 -4.56 -19.31
N LEU A 199 -4.01 -4.45 -17.99
CA LEU A 199 -5.24 -4.86 -17.31
C LEU A 199 -6.43 -3.99 -17.72
N SER A 200 -6.23 -2.69 -17.90
CA SER A 200 -7.29 -1.80 -18.37
C SER A 200 -7.72 -2.12 -19.78
N LEU A 201 -6.76 -2.37 -20.68
CA LEU A 201 -7.05 -2.81 -22.04
C LEU A 201 -7.70 -4.19 -22.11
N TRP A 202 -7.54 -5.04 -21.09
CA TRP A 202 -8.21 -6.32 -20.97
C TRP A 202 -9.64 -6.15 -20.47
N ALA A 203 -9.83 -5.41 -19.37
CA ALA A 203 -11.12 -5.25 -18.70
C ALA A 203 -12.16 -4.45 -19.52
N THR A 204 -11.72 -3.70 -20.55
CA THR A 204 -12.61 -2.92 -21.42
C THR A 204 -12.91 -3.57 -22.78
N ARG A 205 -12.55 -4.84 -22.98
CA ARG A 205 -12.90 -5.61 -24.19
C ARG A 205 -14.26 -6.27 -24.02
#